data_AF-A0A7C5UUE6-F1
#
_entry.id   AF-A0A7C5UUE6-F1
#
_cell.length_a   1.000
_cell.length_b   1.000
_cell.length_c   1.000
_cell.angle_alpha   90.00
_cell.angle_beta   90.00
_cell.angle_gamma   90.00
#
_symmetry.space_group_name_H-M   'P 1'
#
loop_
_entity.id
_entity.type
_entity.pdbx_description
1 polymer ?
#
loop_
_entity_poly.entity_id
_entity_poly.type
_entity_poly.pdbx_seq_one_letter_code
_entity_poly.pdbx_strand_id
1 'polypeptide(L)' 'MMGPTALPRHIVWSTDTIDLSDPFQRTWYLRQVLLHGRAEDIRALDLDEVARRLDDLDLPPAVYHLWRRFLETRHAAR' A
#
# COMPACT_ATOMS: atom_id res chain seq x y z
N MET A 1 -4.15 -18.75 -9.46
CA MET A 1 -4.91 -17.48 -9.48
C MET A 1 -5.26 -17.14 -8.06
N MET A 2 -4.76 -16.03 -7.52
CA MET A 2 -5.30 -15.46 -6.29
C MET A 2 -6.61 -14.77 -6.68
N GLY A 3 -7.72 -15.22 -6.12
CA GLY A 3 -9.05 -14.68 -6.41
C GLY A 3 -9.27 -13.31 -5.77
N PRO A 4 -10.45 -12.71 -6.02
CA PRO A 4 -10.87 -11.46 -5.39
C PRO A 4 -10.70 -11.53 -3.86
N THR A 5 -10.04 -10.53 -3.29
CA THR A 5 -9.75 -10.41 -1.86
C THR A 5 -10.73 -9.43 -1.23
N ALA A 6 -11.40 -9.87 -0.16
CA ALA A 6 -12.25 -9.01 0.64
C ALA A 6 -11.40 -8.05 1.47
N LEU A 7 -11.76 -6.77 1.46
CA LEU A 7 -11.01 -5.72 2.17
C LEU A 7 -11.86 -5.01 3.23
N PRO A 8 -11.23 -4.45 4.27
CA PRO A 8 -11.93 -3.63 5.24
C PRO A 8 -12.59 -2.41 4.61
N ARG A 9 -13.80 -2.06 5.09
CA ARG A 9 -14.59 -0.93 4.57
C ARG A 9 -13.92 0.44 4.72
N HIS A 10 -12.99 0.59 5.65
CA HIS A 10 -12.23 1.83 5.82
C HIS A 10 -11.11 2.00 4.78
N ILE A 11 -10.77 0.95 4.03
CA ILE A 11 -9.85 1.01 2.90
C ILE A 11 -10.62 1.16 1.59
N VAL A 12 -11.71 0.40 1.43
CA VAL A 12 -12.57 0.44 0.24
C VAL A 12 -14.04 0.41 0.66
N TRP A 13 -14.79 1.46 0.33
CA TRP A 13 -16.21 1.55 0.69
C TRP A 13 -17.15 1.17 -0.46
N SER A 14 -16.67 1.23 -1.71
CA SER A 14 -17.50 1.14 -2.92
C SER A 14 -17.65 -0.28 -3.48
N THR A 15 -16.80 -1.21 -3.08
CA THR A 15 -16.82 -2.62 -3.50
C THR A 15 -16.40 -3.51 -2.35
N ASP A 16 -16.93 -4.74 -2.30
CA ASP A 16 -16.59 -5.71 -1.26
C ASP A 16 -15.28 -6.45 -1.55
N THR A 17 -14.82 -6.47 -2.80
CA THR A 17 -13.60 -7.19 -3.22
C THR A 17 -12.78 -6.45 -4.25
N ILE A 18 -11.46 -6.66 -4.22
CA ILE A 18 -10.54 -6.24 -5.27
C ILE A 18 -9.65 -7.42 -5.70
N ASP A 19 -9.16 -7.38 -6.94
CA ASP A 19 -8.19 -8.33 -7.46
C ASP A 19 -6.76 -7.79 -7.29
N LEU A 20 -6.04 -8.31 -6.30
CA LEU A 20 -4.66 -7.91 -6.03
C LEU A 20 -3.63 -8.49 -7.03
N SER A 21 -4.07 -9.33 -7.98
CA SER A 21 -3.25 -9.77 -9.11
C SER A 21 -3.29 -8.77 -10.27
N ASP A 22 -4.32 -7.92 -10.34
CA ASP A 22 -4.38 -6.80 -11.28
C ASP A 22 -3.42 -5.67 -10.84
N PRO A 23 -2.44 -5.26 -11.69
CA PRO A 23 -1.45 -4.28 -11.30
C PRO A 23 -2.02 -2.91 -10.93
N PHE A 24 -3.13 -2.49 -11.55
CA PHE A 24 -3.75 -1.21 -11.29
C PHE A 24 -4.46 -1.21 -9.93
N GLN A 25 -5.25 -2.26 -9.66
CA GLN A 25 -5.90 -2.44 -8.36
C GLN A 25 -4.88 -2.62 -7.24
N ARG A 26 -3.74 -3.28 -7.52
CA ARG A 26 -2.65 -3.39 -6.55
C ARG A 26 -1.99 -2.05 -6.24
N THR A 27 -1.66 -1.23 -7.24
CA THR A 27 -1.16 0.14 -7.02
C THR A 27 -2.16 0.96 -6.21
N TRP A 28 -3.43 0.90 -6.58
CA TRP A 28 -4.50 1.61 -5.88
C TRP A 28 -4.61 1.19 -4.42
N TYR A 29 -4.58 -0.13 -4.15
CA TYR A 29 -4.66 -0.68 -2.80
C TYR A 29 -3.49 -0.21 -1.93
N LEU A 30 -2.26 -0.30 -2.44
CA LEU A 30 -1.07 0.18 -1.71
C LEU A 30 -1.23 1.67 -1.38
N ARG A 31 -1.65 2.49 -2.35
CA ARG A 31 -1.93 3.92 -2.12
C ARG A 31 -2.97 4.13 -1.01
N GLN A 32 -4.09 3.40 -1.03
CA GLN A 32 -5.13 3.54 0.00
C GLN A 32 -4.62 3.20 1.39
N VAL A 33 -3.88 2.10 1.54
CA VAL A 33 -3.34 1.70 2.85
C VAL A 33 -2.32 2.73 3.37
N LEU A 34 -1.47 3.29 2.51
CA LEU A 34 -0.50 4.32 2.95
C LEU A 34 -1.15 5.66 3.32
N LEU A 35 -2.34 5.96 2.80
CA LEU A 35 -3.08 7.20 3.08
C LEU A 35 -4.07 7.09 4.24
N HIS A 36 -4.74 5.94 4.34
CA HIS A 36 -5.93 5.77 5.17
C HIS A 36 -5.90 4.49 6.02
N GLY A 37 -4.88 3.66 5.84
CA GLY A 37 -4.72 2.41 6.57
C GLY A 37 -4.43 2.62 8.04
N ARG A 38 -4.85 1.65 8.83
CA ARG A 38 -4.52 1.53 10.24
C ARG A 38 -3.17 0.82 10.39
N ALA A 39 -2.67 0.79 11.63
CA ALA A 39 -1.40 0.12 11.92
C ALA A 39 -1.42 -1.37 11.54
N GLU A 40 -2.54 -2.06 11.70
CA GLU A 40 -2.73 -3.44 11.26
C GLU A 40 -2.65 -3.62 9.74
N ASP A 41 -3.22 -2.70 8.96
CA ASP A 41 -3.20 -2.77 7.49
C ASP A 41 -1.78 -2.56 6.97
N ILE A 42 -1.06 -1.58 7.55
CA ILE A 42 0.34 -1.30 7.24
C ILE A 42 1.22 -2.52 7.54
N ARG A 43 1.00 -3.19 8.68
CA ARG A 43 1.76 -4.40 9.06
C ARG A 43 1.54 -5.58 8.12
N ALA A 44 0.40 -5.63 7.43
CA ALA A 44 0.10 -6.68 6.46
C ALA A 44 0.73 -6.43 5.08
N LEU A 45 1.28 -5.24 4.81
CA LEU A 45 1.92 -4.93 3.54
C LEU A 45 3.29 -5.59 3.41
N ASP A 46 3.61 -6.03 2.19
CA ASP A 46 5.00 -6.24 1.77
C ASP A 46 5.68 -4.88 1.59
N LEU A 47 6.42 -4.45 2.62
CA LEU A 47 7.14 -3.18 2.57
C LEU A 47 8.27 -3.15 1.53
N ASP A 48 8.79 -4.30 1.12
CA ASP A 48 9.79 -4.36 0.04
C ASP A 48 9.12 -4.10 -1.31
N GLU A 49 7.87 -4.54 -1.50
CA GLU A 49 7.06 -4.14 -2.66
C GLU A 49 6.73 -2.65 -2.63
N VAL A 50 6.29 -2.13 -1.48
CA VAL A 50 6.00 -0.69 -1.33
C VAL A 50 7.22 0.14 -1.74
N ALA A 51 8.42 -0.25 -1.29
CA ALA A 51 9.65 0.44 -1.67
C ALA A 51 9.91 0.41 -3.19
N ARG A 52 9.66 -0.71 -3.86
CA ARG A 52 9.85 -0.82 -5.32
C ARG A 52 8.85 0.03 -6.12
N ARG A 53 7.65 0.25 -5.58
CA ARG A 53 6.54 0.92 -6.28
C ARG A 53 6.26 2.33 -5.79
N LEU A 54 7.01 2.84 -4.81
CA LEU A 54 6.68 4.07 -4.09
C LEU A 54 6.48 5.26 -5.04
N ASP A 55 7.31 5.36 -6.08
CA ASP A 55 7.25 6.42 -7.08
C ASP A 55 5.99 6.35 -7.96
N ASP A 56 5.40 5.16 -8.12
CA ASP A 56 4.20 4.92 -8.93
C ASP A 56 2.89 5.11 -8.14
N LEU A 57 2.95 5.28 -6.81
CA LEU A 57 1.77 5.40 -5.97
C LEU A 57 1.12 6.80 -6.04
N ASP A 58 1.82 7.79 -6.62
CA ASP A 58 1.38 9.19 -6.75
C ASP A 58 0.85 9.75 -5.41
N LEU A 59 1.63 9.55 -4.35
CA LEU A 59 1.28 9.99 -3.00
C LEU A 59 1.42 11.51 -2.87
N PRO A 60 0.63 12.18 -2.00
CA PRO A 60 0.86 13.56 -1.63
C PRO A 60 2.30 13.73 -1.11
N PRO A 61 3.00 14.84 -1.45
CA PRO A 61 4.45 14.97 -1.20
C PRO A 61 4.87 14.69 0.25
N ALA A 62 4.11 15.18 1.23
CA ALA A 62 4.41 14.95 2.64
C ALA A 62 4.35 13.46 3.03
N VAL A 63 3.36 12.72 2.50
CA VAL A 63 3.20 11.28 2.74
C VAL A 63 4.28 10.50 2.02
N TYR A 64 4.59 10.87 0.77
CA TYR A 64 5.68 10.29 0.00
C TYR A 64 7.01 10.40 0.75
N HIS A 65 7.38 11.60 1.19
CA HIS A 65 8.66 11.83 1.89
C HIS A 65 8.74 11.08 3.22
N LEU A 66 7.63 10.99 3.96
CA LEU A 66 7.56 10.19 5.18
C LEU A 66 7.90 8.72 4.90
N TRP A 67 7.21 8.11 3.93
CA TRP A 67 7.41 6.70 3.61
C TRP A 67 8.78 6.44 3.01
N ARG A 68 9.26 7.31 2.12
CA ARG A 68 10.60 7.22 1.54
C ARG A 68 11.66 7.15 2.63
N ARG A 69 11.64 8.11 3.56
CA ARG A 69 12.63 8.16 4.66
C ARG A 69 12.54 6.94 5.58
N PHE A 70 11.33 6.48 5.88
CA PHE A 70 11.12 5.28 6.70
C PHE A 70 11.71 4.03 6.03
N LEU A 71 11.43 3.82 4.75
CA LEU A 71 11.89 2.66 3.98
C LEU A 71 13.42 2.69 3.78
N GLU A 72 14.00 3.85 3.49
CA GLU A 72 15.46 4.04 3.42
C GLU A 72 16.14 3.65 4.74
N THR A 73 15.60 4.12 5.87
CA THR A 73 16.13 3.80 7.21
C THR A 73 16.01 2.30 7.50
N ARG A 74 14.87 1.69 7.16
CA ARG A 74 14.63 0.26 7.32
C ARG A 74 15.62 -0.59 6.52
N HIS A 75 15.90 -0.20 5.28
CA HIS A 75 16.84 -0.93 4.42
C HIS A 75 18.29 -0.80 4.90
N ALA A 76 18.69 0.35 5.44
CA ALA A 76 20.02 0.55 6.00
C ALA A 76 20.26 -0.24 7.30
N ALA A 77 19.19 -0.64 8.00
CA ALA A 77 19.25 -1.42 9.24
C ALA A 77 19.25 -2.96 9.03
N ARG A 78 19.12 -3.42 7.77
CA ARG A 78 19.18 -4.84 7.38
C ARG A 78 20.59 -5.21 6.98
#